data_AF-A0ABD4XGK4-F1
#
_entry.id   AF-A0ABD4XGK4-F1
#
_cell.length_a   1.000
_cell.length_b   1.000
_cell.length_c   1.000
_cell.angle_alpha   90.00
_cell.angle_beta   90.00
_cell.angle_gamma   90.00
#
_symmetry.space_group_name_H-M   'P 1'
#
loop_
_entity.id
_entity.type
_entity.pdbx_description
1 polymer ?
#
loop_
_entity_poly.entity_id
_entity_poly.type
_entity_poly.pdbx_seq_one_letter_code
_entity_poly.pdbx_strand_id
1 'polypeptide(L)' 'MIQNKTTQPIVLKKQRLFVSNGWQTNEQGYRQYAKNNILLTDWQKIGHTNYYFDPINKSVVFEK' A
#
# COMPACT_ATOMS: atom_id res chain seq x y z
N MET A 1 -21.74 27.64 -24.64
CA MET A 1 -20.46 27.15 -24.11
C MET A 1 -20.76 26.12 -23.03
N ILE A 2 -20.73 24.84 -23.35
CA ILE A 2 -20.83 23.75 -22.37
C ILE A 2 -19.70 22.81 -22.70
N GLN A 3 -18.57 22.98 -21.99
CA GLN A 3 -17.47 22.06 -22.10
C GLN A 3 -17.84 20.79 -21.34
N ASN A 4 -17.99 19.71 -22.11
CA ASN A 4 -18.20 18.35 -21.67
C ASN A 4 -17.16 17.98 -20.59
N LYS A 5 -17.59 17.90 -19.32
CA LYS A 5 -16.86 17.14 -18.31
C LYS A 5 -17.47 15.76 -18.27
N THR A 6 -16.86 14.91 -19.08
CA THR A 6 -17.03 13.46 -19.21
C THR A 6 -17.42 12.83 -17.87
N THR A 7 -18.53 12.10 -17.90
CA THR A 7 -18.95 11.13 -16.89
C THR A 7 -17.77 10.20 -16.59
N GLN A 8 -17.02 10.49 -15.53
CA GLN A 8 -16.10 9.52 -14.97
C GLN A 8 -16.98 8.46 -14.31
N PRO A 9 -16.90 7.18 -14.73
CA PRO A 9 -17.68 6.14 -14.11
C PRO A 9 -17.32 6.09 -12.62
N ILE A 10 -18.29 5.68 -11.82
CA ILE A 10 -18.26 5.61 -10.35
C ILE A 10 -17.29 4.49 -9.87
N VAL A 11 -16.17 4.28 -10.57
CA VAL A 11 -15.21 3.21 -10.40
C VAL A 11 -13.97 3.81 -9.73
N LEU A 12 -13.86 3.55 -8.43
CA LEU A 12 -12.66 3.73 -7.63
C LEU A 12 -12.20 5.19 -7.37
N LYS A 13 -13.05 6.00 -6.75
CA LYS A 13 -12.57 6.75 -5.56
C LYS A 13 -12.43 5.77 -4.38
N LYS A 14 -11.79 4.61 -4.61
CA LYS A 14 -11.43 3.65 -3.56
C LYS A 14 -10.43 4.41 -2.74
N GLN A 15 -10.88 4.88 -1.59
CA GLN A 15 -10.08 5.57 -0.58
C GLN A 15 -8.70 4.95 -0.64
N ARG A 16 -7.73 5.68 -1.19
CA ARG A 16 -6.36 5.20 -1.29
C ARG A 16 -5.81 5.37 0.12
N LEU A 17 -6.24 4.48 1.02
CA LEU A 17 -5.83 4.41 2.41
C LEU A 17 -4.32 4.17 2.49
N PHE A 18 -3.75 3.54 1.45
CA PHE A 18 -2.36 3.13 1.39
C PHE A 18 -1.71 3.47 0.06
N VAL A 19 -0.39 3.67 0.08
CA VAL A 19 0.43 3.75 -1.13
C VAL A 19 0.56 2.35 -1.74
N SER A 20 -0.27 2.06 -2.73
CA SER A 20 -0.22 0.79 -3.46
C SER A 20 1.09 0.63 -4.24
N ASN A 21 1.67 -0.56 -4.16
CA ASN A 21 2.98 -0.93 -4.70
C ASN A 21 4.10 0.00 -4.21
N GLY A 22 4.04 0.43 -2.95
CA GLY A 22 4.99 1.38 -2.40
C GLY A 22 5.20 1.22 -0.90
N TRP A 23 6.33 1.78 -0.47
CA TRP A 23 6.67 1.95 0.93
C TRP A 23 5.89 3.11 1.52
N GLN A 24 5.44 2.95 2.76
CA GLN A 24 4.80 3.99 3.54
C GLN A 24 5.16 3.83 5.02
N THR A 25 4.90 4.85 5.80
CA THR A 25 5.10 4.84 7.25
C THR A 25 3.77 5.15 7.90
N ASN A 26 3.39 4.38 8.92
CA ASN A 26 2.18 4.68 9.68
C ASN A 26 2.42 5.83 10.68
N GLU A 27 1.36 6.28 11.35
CA GLU A 27 1.43 7.38 12.33
C GLU A 27 2.33 7.06 13.54
N GLN A 28 2.63 5.78 13.78
CA GLN A 28 3.51 5.32 14.85
C GLN A 28 4.99 5.22 14.42
N GLY A 29 5.31 5.55 13.16
CA GLY A 29 6.68 5.50 12.63
C GLY A 29 7.10 4.14 12.09
N TYR A 30 6.21 3.15 12.01
CA TYR A 30 6.53 1.83 11.46
C TYR A 30 6.47 1.83 9.94
N ARG A 31 7.49 1.22 9.33
CA ARG A 31 7.58 1.05 7.88
C ARG A 31 6.66 -0.09 7.42
N GLN A 32 5.81 0.19 6.46
CA GLN A 32 4.84 -0.74 5.90
C GLN A 32 4.96 -0.74 4.38
N TYR A 33 4.53 -1.82 3.75
CA TYR A 33 4.43 -1.91 2.30
C TYR A 33 3.04 -2.36 1.93
N ALA A 34 2.39 -1.63 1.03
CA ALA A 34 1.12 -2.07 0.45
C ALA A 34 1.33 -2.47 -1.00
N LYS A 35 0.68 -3.55 -1.41
CA LYS A 35 0.61 -4.03 -2.78
C LYS A 35 -0.85 -4.20 -3.15
N ASN A 36 -1.28 -3.68 -4.30
CA ASN A 36 -2.69 -3.72 -4.71
C ASN A 36 -3.68 -3.17 -3.65
N ASN A 37 -3.31 -2.09 -2.95
CA ASN A 37 -4.04 -1.48 -1.83
C ASN A 37 -4.22 -2.40 -0.60
N ILE A 38 -3.44 -3.47 -0.47
CA ILE A 38 -3.46 -4.39 0.67
C ILE A 38 -2.11 -4.31 1.35
N LEU A 39 -2.10 -4.12 2.67
CA LEU A 39 -0.88 -4.20 3.47
C LEU A 39 -0.35 -5.63 3.43
N LEU A 40 0.94 -5.75 3.11
CA LEU A 40 1.62 -7.02 3.12
C LEU A 40 1.81 -7.55 4.55
N THR A 41 1.77 -8.87 4.68
CA THR A 41 2.03 -9.62 5.92
C THR A 41 2.90 -10.83 5.58
N ASP A 42 3.52 -11.43 6.59
CA ASP A 42 4.44 -12.56 6.48
C ASP A 42 5.70 -12.22 5.64
N TRP A 43 6.44 -13.25 5.26
CA TRP A 43 7.60 -13.13 4.38
C TRP A 43 7.20 -12.68 2.98
N GLN A 44 7.81 -11.60 2.54
CA GLN A 44 7.56 -11.01 1.23
C GLN A 44 8.87 -10.65 0.57
N LYS A 45 9.04 -11.13 -0.66
CA LYS A 45 10.20 -10.79 -1.47
C LYS A 45 9.91 -9.51 -2.26
N ILE A 46 10.63 -8.43 -1.94
CA ILE A 46 10.52 -7.14 -2.64
C ILE A 46 11.87 -6.90 -3.33
N GLY A 47 11.89 -7.05 -4.65
CA GLY A 47 13.13 -7.04 -5.43
C GLY A 47 13.98 -8.28 -5.14
N HIS A 48 15.20 -8.06 -4.63
CA HIS A 48 16.13 -9.12 -4.24
C HIS A 48 16.16 -9.39 -2.73
N THR A 49 15.50 -8.56 -1.93
CA THR A 49 15.54 -8.61 -0.47
C THR A 49 14.25 -9.24 0.06
N ASN A 50 14.37 -10.05 1.11
CA ASN A 50 13.21 -10.60 1.81
C ASN A 50 12.88 -9.72 3.01
N TYR A 51 11.65 -9.23 3.05
CA TYR A 51 11.11 -8.46 4.14
C TYR A 51 10.07 -9.28 4.87
N TYR A 52 10.17 -9.36 6.18
CA TYR A 52 9.13 -9.96 7.01
C TYR A 52 8.22 -8.85 7.56
N PHE A 53 6.93 -8.94 7.22
CA PHE A 53 5.90 -8.04 7.70
C PHE A 53 5.11 -8.73 8.82
N ASP A 54 5.13 -8.14 10.00
CA ASP A 54 4.40 -8.67 11.14
C ASP A 54 2.89 -8.68 10.89
N PRO A 55 2.17 -9.80 11.05
CA PRO A 55 0.74 -9.88 10.73
C PRO A 55 -0.14 -9.05 11.68
N ILE A 56 0.35 -8.72 12.88
CA ILE A 56 -0.37 -7.96 13.90
C ILE A 56 -0.26 -6.46 13.60
N ASN A 57 0.96 -5.96 13.40
CA ASN A 57 1.24 -4.54 13.21
C ASN A 57 1.34 -4.13 11.73
N LYS A 58 1.41 -5.10 10.82
CA LYS A 58 1.65 -4.95 9.38
C LYS A 58 2.90 -4.14 9.04
N SER A 59 3.86 -4.20 9.96
CA SER A 59 5.11 -3.45 9.96
C SER A 59 6.27 -4.36 9.55
N VAL A 60 7.27 -3.82 8.85
CA VAL A 60 8.52 -4.55 8.65
C VAL A 60 9.22 -4.75 9.97
N VAL A 61 9.52 -6.00 10.29
CA VAL A 61 10.27 -6.39 11.49
C VAL A 61 11.65 -6.92 11.14
N PHE A 62 11.84 -7.46 9.92
CA PHE A 62 13.10 -8.07 9.52
C PHE A 62 13.41 -7.81 8.05
N GLU A 63 14.67 -7.46 7.76
CA GLU A 63 15.22 -7.38 6.41
C GLU A 63 16.47 -8.27 6.32
N LYS A 64 16.54 -9.12 5.28
CA LYS A 64 17.68 -10.01 5.02
C LYS A 64 18.03 -10.04 3.54
#